data_AF-A0A1I2BFT7-F1
#
_entry.id   AF-A0A1I2BFT7-F1
#
_cell.length_a   1.000
_cell.length_b   1.000
_cell.length_c   1.000
_cell.angle_alpha   90.00
_cell.angle_beta   90.00
_cell.angle_gamma   90.00
#
_symmetry.space_group_name_H-M   'P 1'
#
loop_
_entity.id
_entity.type
_entity.pdbx_description
1 polymer ?
#
loop_
_entity_poly.entity_id
_entity_poly.type
_entity_poly.pdbx_seq_one_letter_code
_entity_poly.pdbx_strand_id
1 'polypeptide(L)' 'MKLSKNFYLFFGIFFTINFIYSLIEIRDTYELFSFPVNIWVYRGYRLFIAVVFIKIYFKMRAIDMTKLNQ' A
#
# COMPACT_ATOMS: atom_id res chain seq x y z
N MET A 1 9.86 -13.77 -11.28
CA MET A 1 8.57 -14.38 -10.84
C MET A 1 7.47 -13.34 -10.98
N LYS A 2 6.35 -13.66 -11.65
CA LYS A 2 5.19 -12.76 -11.75
C LYS A 2 4.27 -13.02 -10.55
N LEU A 3 4.15 -12.06 -9.65
CA LEU A 3 3.28 -12.16 -8.48
C LEU A 3 1.81 -12.10 -8.91
N SER A 4 0.93 -12.78 -8.17
CA SER A 4 -0.51 -12.81 -8.45
C SER A 4 -1.14 -11.43 -8.21
N LYS A 5 -2.22 -11.07 -8.91
CA LYS A 5 -2.94 -9.82 -8.65
C LYS A 5 -3.42 -9.70 -7.19
N ASN A 6 -3.80 -10.84 -6.60
CA ASN A 6 -4.26 -10.91 -5.21
C ASN A 6 -3.15 -10.58 -4.21
N PHE A 7 -1.89 -10.83 -4.55
CA PHE A 7 -0.75 -10.38 -3.75
C PHE A 7 -0.75 -8.86 -3.61
N TYR A 8 -0.90 -8.13 -4.72
CA TYR A 8 -0.90 -6.66 -4.69
C TYR A 8 -2.13 -6.11 -3.95
N LEU A 9 -3.29 -6.76 -4.09
CA LEU A 9 -4.48 -6.39 -3.34
C LEU A 9 -4.29 -6.60 -1.83
N PHE A 10 -3.75 -7.75 -1.43
CA PHE A 10 -3.47 -8.07 -0.03
C PHE A 10 -2.56 -7.01 0.61
N PHE A 11 -1.43 -6.71 -0.04
CA PHE A 11 -0.51 -5.67 0.45
C PHE A 11 -1.14 -4.28 0.44
N GLY A 12 -1.90 -3.93 -0.60
CA GLY A 12 -2.62 -2.65 -0.65
C GLY A 12 -3.57 -2.48 0.55
N ILE A 13 -4.36 -3.51 0.88
CA ILE A 13 -5.27 -3.51 2.02
C ILE A 13 -4.47 -3.47 3.34
N PHE A 14 -3.45 -4.31 3.48
CA PHE A 14 -2.61 -4.37 4.67
C PHE A 14 -1.97 -3.00 5.00
N PHE A 15 -1.38 -2.33 4.01
CA PHE A 15 -0.81 -1.00 4.19
C PHE A 15 -1.87 0.07 4.49
N THR A 16 -3.05 -0.03 3.88
CA THR A 16 -4.18 0.89 4.17
C THR A 16 -4.66 0.75 5.61
N ILE A 17 -4.85 -0.47 6.10
CA ILE A 17 -5.26 -0.73 7.50
C ILE A 17 -4.20 -0.18 8.46
N ASN A 18 -2.92 -0.45 8.19
CA ASN A 18 -1.79 0.07 8.96
C ASN A 18 -1.76 1.60 8.97
N PHE A 19 -2.05 2.25 7.84
CA PHE A 19 -2.18 3.70 7.78
C PHE A 19 -3.32 4.20 8.67
N ILE A 20 -4.50 3.58 8.63
CA ILE A 20 -5.65 3.95 9.48
C ILE A 20 -5.30 3.83 10.96
N TYR A 21 -4.68 2.72 11.39
CA TYR A 21 -4.22 2.56 12.77
C TYR A 21 -3.24 3.67 13.19
N SER A 22 -2.32 4.04 12.30
CA SER A 22 -1.36 5.11 12.59
C SER A 22 -2.00 6.49 12.72
N LEU A 23 -3.25 6.71 12.26
CA LEU A 23 -3.97 7.98 12.47
C LEU A 23 -4.50 8.12 13.90
N ILE A 24 -4.80 7.00 14.55
CA ILE A 24 -5.33 6.95 15.91
C ILE A 24 -4.18 6.95 16.93
N GLU A 25 -2.98 6.55 16.50
CA GLU A 25 -1.81 6.48 17.35
C GLU A 25 -1.22 7.86 17.67
N ILE A 26 -0.85 8.06 18.95
CA ILE A 26 -0.41 9.34 19.53
C ILE A 26 1.13 9.45 19.55
N ARG A 27 1.87 8.45 19.05
CA ARG A 27 3.34 8.49 19.01
C ARG A 27 3.85 9.55 18.03
N ASP A 28 4.72 10.44 18.48
CA ASP A 28 5.25 11.51 17.60
C ASP A 28 6.36 11.05 16.63
N THR A 29 7.05 9.94 16.96
CA THR A 29 8.20 9.44 16.20
C THR A 29 8.11 7.94 15.92
N TYR A 30 8.48 7.55 14.70
CA TYR A 30 8.58 6.15 14.27
C TYR A 30 9.94 5.88 13.65
N GLU A 31 10.41 4.65 13.74
CA GLU A 31 11.57 4.22 12.97
C GLU A 31 11.13 3.78 11.56
N LEU A 32 11.74 4.41 10.55
CA LEU A 32 11.60 4.03 9.15
C LEU A 32 13.01 3.76 8.61
N PHE A 33 13.26 2.53 8.16
CA PHE A 33 14.61 2.10 7.70
C PHE A 33 15.73 2.36 8.71
N SER A 34 15.48 2.12 10.00
CA SER A 34 16.42 2.39 11.10
C SER A 34 16.74 3.87 11.34
N PHE A 35 15.97 4.79 10.73
CA PHE A 35 16.05 6.21 11.01
C PHE A 35 14.78 6.71 11.72
N PRO A 36 14.89 7.52 12.78
CA PRO A 36 13.73 8.16 13.38
C PRO A 36 13.15 9.19 12.40
N VAL A 37 11.87 9.05 12.11
CA VAL A 37 11.11 9.97 11.25
C VAL A 37 9.89 10.48 12.00
N ASN A 38 9.47 11.69 11.62
CA ASN A 38 8.21 12.27 12.07
C ASN A 38 7.03 11.37 11.66
N ILE A 39 6.01 11.27 12.53
CA ILE A 39 4.79 10.52 12.25
C ILE A 39 4.14 10.86 10.89
N TRP A 40 4.18 12.11 10.44
CA TRP A 40 3.63 12.51 9.13
C TRP A 40 4.40 11.91 7.96
N VAL A 41 5.72 11.81 8.06
CA VAL A 41 6.57 11.15 7.04
C VAL A 41 6.26 9.66 7.00
N TYR A 42 6.14 9.04 8.17
CA TYR A 42 5.77 7.63 8.29
C TYR A 42 4.38 7.32 7.69
N ARG A 43 3.38 8.16 8.02
CA ARG A 43 2.02 8.08 7.47
C ARG A 43 2.01 8.27 5.96
N GLY A 44 2.72 9.27 5.45
CA GLY A 44 2.86 9.54 4.02
C GLY A 44 3.47 8.37 3.27
N TYR A 45 4.53 7.76 3.83
CA TYR A 45 5.15 6.56 3.27
C TYR A 45 4.18 5.37 3.20
N ARG A 46 3.45 5.09 4.29
CA ARG A 46 2.45 4.00 4.32
C ARG A 46 1.34 4.21 3.29
N LEU A 47 0.84 5.45 3.18
CA LEU A 47 -0.19 5.80 2.21
C LEU A 47 0.32 5.66 0.77
N PHE A 48 1.53 6.14 0.50
CA PHE A 48 2.16 6.02 -0.82
C PHE A 48 2.26 4.56 -1.26
N ILE A 49 2.75 3.69 -0.39
CA ILE A 49 2.84 2.26 -0.68
C ILE A 49 1.48 1.63 -0.92
N ALA A 50 0.48 1.94 -0.09
CA ALA A 50 -0.88 1.45 -0.28
C ALA A 50 -1.43 1.82 -1.68
N VAL A 51 -1.28 3.09 -2.07
CA VAL A 51 -1.71 3.58 -3.39
C VAL A 51 -0.99 2.87 -4.52
N VAL A 52 0.33 2.68 -4.42
CA VAL A 52 1.12 1.97 -5.45
C VAL A 52 0.61 0.53 -5.63
N PHE A 53 0.42 -0.21 -4.54
CA PHE A 53 -0.07 -1.58 -4.60
C PHE A 53 -1.49 -1.68 -5.19
N ILE A 54 -2.39 -0.80 -4.75
CA ILE A 54 -3.76 -0.74 -5.26
C ILE A 54 -3.77 -0.38 -6.75
N LYS A 55 -2.94 0.58 -7.19
CA LYS A 55 -2.82 0.97 -8.59
C LYS A 55 -2.31 -0.19 -9.46
N ILE A 56 -1.33 -0.94 -8.98
CA ILE A 56 -0.83 -2.13 -9.69
C ILE A 56 -1.94 -3.19 -9.82
N TYR A 57 -2.68 -3.45 -8.73
CA TYR A 57 -3.82 -4.37 -8.77
C TYR A 57 -4.85 -3.98 -9.83
N PHE A 58 -5.29 -2.71 -9.85
CA PHE A 58 -6.26 -2.24 -10.85
C PHE A 58 -5.72 -2.34 -12.28
N LYS A 59 -4.43 -2.03 -12.50
CA LYS A 59 -3.79 -2.19 -13.81
C LYS A 59 -3.82 -3.65 -14.26
N MET A 60 -3.50 -4.60 -13.39
CA MET A 60 -3.55 -6.03 -13.71
C MET A 60 -4.99 -6.49 -13.99
N ARG A 61 -5.96 -6.04 -13.19
CA ARG A 61 -7.38 -6.35 -13.40
C ARG A 61 -7.89 -5.84 -14.74
N ALA A 62 -7.49 -4.63 -15.16
CA ALA A 62 -7.87 -4.06 -16.46
C ALA A 62 -7.29 -4.87 -17.63
N ILE A 63 -6.05 -5.35 -17.51
CA ILE A 63 -5.42 -6.24 -18.51
C ILE A 63 -6.17 -7.57 -18.60
N ASP A 64 -6.58 -8.14 -17.46
CA ASP A 64 -7.35 -9.39 -17.46
C ASP A 64 -8.72 -9.21 -18.14
N MET A 65 -9.42 -8.11 -17.87
CA MET A 65 -10.72 -7.82 -18.49
C MET A 65 -10.61 -7.60 -20.00
N THR A 66 -9.57 -6.90 -20.46
CA THR A 66 -9.37 -6.67 -21.89
C THR A 66 -9.06 -7.96 -22.65
N LYS A 67 -8.34 -8.91 -22.04
CA LYS A 67 -8.11 -10.24 -22.62
C LYS A 67 -9.35 -11.13 -22.65
N LEU A 68 -10.29 -10.93 -21.73
CA LEU A 68 -11.52 -11.72 -21.66
C LEU A 68 -12.55 -11.28 -22.73
N ASN A 69 -12.43 -10.04 -23.20
CA ASN A 69 -13.32 -9.43 -24.21
C ASN A 69 -12.76 -9.53 -25.65
N GLN A 70 -11.62 -10.21 -25.84
CA GLN A 70 -11.04 -10.55 -27.15
C GLN A 70 -11.30 -12.02 -27.46
#